data_AF-A0AAV6TXW3-F1
#
_entry.id   AF-A0AAV6TXW3-F1
#
_cell.length_a   1.000
_cell.length_b   1.000
_cell.length_c   1.000
_cell.angle_alpha   90.00
_cell.angle_beta   90.00
_cell.angle_gamma   90.00
#
_symmetry.space_group_name_H-M   'P 1'
#
loop_
_entity.id
_entity.type
_entity.pdbx_description
1 polymer ?
#
loop_
_entity_poly.entity_id
_entity_poly.type
_entity_poly.pdbx_seq_one_letter_code
_entity_poly.pdbx_strand_id
1 'polypeptide(L)'
;MERRILEGKDIRKQNDTEMINRETYWKDIFRRLLSITLFLSERGRLPFRGSSSKIGDSNNGNFLGLAELLAEYDPLLREHVTKMREYQNKDKKKQAHYLSQDSQKEFIEACHVKVVEAILEDRRNDSRERKRQFNISGGAPEMPMT
;
A
#
# COMPACT_ATOMS: atom_id res chain seq x y z
N MET A 1 13.29 46.77 -7.45
CA MET A 1 12.62 46.12 -6.30
C MET A 1 11.60 45.08 -6.77
N GLU A 2 10.73 45.41 -7.73
CA GLU A 2 9.67 44.52 -8.25
C GLU A 2 10.16 43.23 -8.93
N ARG A 3 11.24 43.29 -9.72
CA ARG A 3 11.83 42.08 -10.36
C ARG A 3 12.18 40.98 -9.35
N ARG A 4 12.78 41.34 -8.22
CA ARG A 4 13.14 40.39 -7.14
C ARG A 4 11.92 39.78 -6.45
N ILE A 5 10.81 40.53 -6.39
CA ILE A 5 9.53 40.05 -5.84
C ILE A 5 8.87 39.05 -6.80
N LEU A 6 8.97 39.30 -8.11
CA LEU A 6 8.42 38.42 -9.14
C LEU A 6 9.21 37.11 -9.23
N GLU A 7 10.54 37.18 -9.28
CA GLU A 7 11.44 36.02 -9.25
C GLU A 7 11.20 35.15 -8.01
N GLY A 8 11.05 35.75 -6.82
CA GLY A 8 10.74 35.01 -5.61
C GLY A 8 9.35 34.36 -5.62
N LYS A 9 8.36 34.95 -6.33
CA LYS A 9 7.03 34.31 -6.51
C LYS A 9 7.12 33.14 -7.49
N ASP A 10 7.93 33.25 -8.53
CA ASP A 10 8.12 32.19 -9.53
C ASP A 10 8.78 30.94 -8.92
N ILE A 11 9.87 31.15 -8.16
CA ILE A 11 10.58 30.07 -7.46
C ILE A 11 9.66 29.31 -6.49
N ARG A 12 8.82 30.04 -5.73
CA ARG A 12 7.85 29.40 -4.81
C ARG A 12 6.85 28.54 -5.56
N LYS A 13 6.25 29.07 -6.62
CA LYS A 13 5.28 28.32 -7.45
C LYS A 13 5.92 27.08 -8.08
N GLN A 14 7.16 27.18 -8.56
CA GLN A 14 7.90 26.05 -9.12
C GLN A 14 8.14 24.98 -8.06
N ASN A 15 8.61 25.35 -6.87
CA ASN A 15 8.83 24.42 -5.76
C ASN A 15 7.53 23.72 -5.33
N ASP A 16 6.42 24.45 -5.22
CA ASP A 16 5.11 23.88 -4.87
C ASP A 16 4.65 22.86 -5.93
N THR A 17 4.84 23.19 -7.21
CA THR A 17 4.50 22.31 -8.33
C THR A 17 5.35 21.03 -8.33
N GLU A 18 6.66 21.16 -8.09
CA GLU A 18 7.57 20.02 -7.98
C GLU A 18 7.21 19.11 -6.79
N MET A 19 6.80 19.69 -5.66
CA MET A 19 6.34 18.94 -4.50
C MET A 19 5.08 18.14 -4.82
N ILE A 20 4.06 18.76 -5.41
CA ILE A 20 2.80 18.10 -5.80
C ILE A 20 3.06 16.97 -6.80
N ASN A 21 3.93 17.21 -7.79
CA ASN A 21 4.29 16.20 -8.78
C ASN A 21 4.97 14.99 -8.14
N ARG A 22 5.89 15.23 -7.18
CA ARG A 22 6.56 14.16 -6.44
C ARG A 22 5.59 13.38 -5.56
N GLU A 23 4.68 14.06 -4.88
CA GLU A 23 3.64 13.42 -4.07
C GLU A 23 2.73 12.53 -4.93
N THR A 24 2.26 13.05 -6.07
CA THR A 24 1.42 12.32 -7.02
C THR A 24 2.15 11.08 -7.53
N TYR A 25 3.41 11.24 -7.95
CA TYR A 25 4.26 10.14 -8.39
C TYR A 25 4.35 9.02 -7.34
N TRP A 26 4.65 9.36 -6.08
CA TRP A 26 4.78 8.35 -5.03
C TRP A 26 3.44 7.70 -4.66
N LYS A 27 2.34 8.45 -4.63
CA LYS A 27 1.00 7.91 -4.43
C LYS A 27 0.65 6.88 -5.51
N ASP A 28 1.00 7.17 -6.75
CA ASP A 28 0.71 6.31 -7.89
C ASP A 28 1.59 5.05 -7.92
N ILE A 29 2.87 5.16 -7.55
CA ILE A 29 3.72 3.99 -7.29
C ILE A 29 3.13 3.15 -6.16
N PHE A 30 2.80 3.78 -5.04
CA PHE A 30 2.29 3.10 -3.85
C PHE A 30 1.02 2.31 -4.15
N ARG A 31 0.08 2.89 -4.91
CA ARG A 31 -1.15 2.19 -5.34
C ARG A 31 -0.86 0.92 -6.14
N ARG A 32 0.11 0.94 -7.04
CA ARG A 32 0.50 -0.22 -7.85
C ARG A 32 1.10 -1.31 -7.00
N LEU A 33 2.04 -0.94 -6.11
CA LEU A 33 2.67 -1.89 -5.19
C LEU A 33 1.66 -2.50 -4.21
N LEU A 34 0.72 -1.69 -3.71
CA LEU A 34 -0.38 -2.20 -2.88
C LEU A 34 -1.28 -3.17 -3.67
N SER A 35 -1.57 -2.87 -4.94
CA SER A 35 -2.35 -3.77 -5.79
C SER A 35 -1.66 -5.12 -5.99
N ILE A 36 -0.33 -5.13 -6.19
CA ILE A 36 0.46 -6.37 -6.24
C ILE A 36 0.38 -7.11 -4.90
N THR A 37 0.53 -6.41 -3.78
CA THR A 37 0.42 -6.99 -2.44
C THR A 37 -0.93 -7.67 -2.22
N LEU A 38 -2.02 -6.98 -2.54
CA LEU A 38 -3.38 -7.51 -2.41
C LEU A 38 -3.59 -8.74 -3.30
N PHE A 39 -3.20 -8.64 -4.57
CA PHE A 39 -3.30 -9.74 -5.54
C PHE A 39 -2.59 -11.02 -5.06
N LEU A 40 -1.38 -10.88 -4.50
CA LEU A 40 -0.64 -12.01 -3.94
C LEU A 40 -1.28 -12.54 -2.65
N SER A 41 -1.82 -11.65 -1.81
CA SER A 41 -2.48 -12.01 -0.55
C SER A 41 -3.74 -12.84 -0.80
N GLU A 42 -4.57 -12.43 -1.76
CA GLU A 42 -5.80 -13.12 -2.14
C GLU A 42 -5.56 -14.55 -2.65
N ARG A 43 -4.40 -14.79 -3.29
CA ARG A 43 -4.06 -16.09 -3.88
C ARG A 43 -3.43 -17.07 -2.88
N GLY A 44 -3.04 -16.61 -1.69
CA GLY A 44 -2.71 -17.41 -0.49
C GLY A 44 -1.56 -18.44 -0.57
N ARG A 45 -1.05 -18.78 -1.76
CA ARG A 45 -0.03 -19.83 -1.97
C ARG A 45 1.24 -19.34 -2.66
N LEU A 46 1.31 -18.06 -3.00
CA LEU A 46 2.45 -17.49 -3.71
C LEU A 46 3.39 -16.78 -2.73
N PRO A 47 4.67 -17.18 -2.63
CA PRO A 47 5.63 -16.48 -1.80
C PRO A 47 5.88 -15.08 -2.38
N PHE A 48 5.73 -14.04 -1.56
CA PHE A 48 6.00 -12.66 -1.96
C PHE A 48 7.46 -12.46 -2.32
N ARG A 49 8.35 -13.09 -1.55
CA ARG A 49 9.81 -12.98 -1.62
C ARG A 49 10.42 -14.24 -2.19
N GLY A 50 11.54 -14.08 -2.87
CA GLY A 50 12.43 -15.18 -3.23
C GLY A 50 13.74 -15.12 -2.46
N SER A 51 14.71 -15.93 -2.87
CA SER A 51 16.06 -15.96 -2.26
C SER A 51 16.90 -14.75 -2.64
N SER A 52 16.55 -14.03 -3.72
CA SER A 52 17.17 -12.77 -4.11
C SER A 52 16.26 -11.57 -3.82
N SER A 53 16.87 -10.42 -3.56
CA SER A 53 16.22 -9.11 -3.46
C SER A 53 16.54 -8.19 -4.64
N LYS A 54 17.26 -8.70 -5.64
CA LYS A 54 17.69 -7.93 -6.82
C LYS A 54 16.62 -7.95 -7.91
N ILE A 55 16.40 -6.81 -8.52
CA ILE A 55 15.50 -6.65 -9.67
C ILE A 55 16.20 -7.27 -10.89
N GLY A 56 15.53 -8.20 -11.55
CA GLY A 56 16.01 -8.94 -12.72
C GLY A 56 16.50 -10.35 -12.42
N ASP A 57 16.63 -10.71 -11.14
CA ASP A 57 17.00 -12.08 -10.75
C ASP A 57 15.78 -13.01 -10.85
N SER A 58 15.99 -14.21 -11.40
CA SER A 58 14.94 -15.24 -11.52
C SER A 58 14.32 -15.67 -10.18
N ASN A 59 15.05 -15.47 -9.08
CA ASN A 59 14.63 -15.83 -7.73
C ASN A 59 14.28 -14.60 -6.87
N ASN A 60 13.83 -13.49 -7.46
CA ASN A 60 13.49 -12.27 -6.74
C ASN A 60 12.10 -12.29 -6.07
N GLY A 61 11.32 -13.36 -6.29
CA GLY A 61 10.00 -13.58 -5.69
C GLY A 61 8.86 -12.99 -6.52
N ASN A 62 7.63 -13.37 -6.18
CA ASN A 62 6.46 -12.99 -6.98
C ASN A 62 6.14 -11.50 -6.90
N PHE A 63 6.49 -10.81 -5.81
CA PHE A 63 6.24 -9.37 -5.70
C PHE A 63 7.09 -8.57 -6.70
N LEU A 64 8.40 -8.84 -6.76
CA LEU A 64 9.29 -8.18 -7.70
C LEU A 64 9.02 -8.65 -9.13
N GLY A 65 8.82 -9.96 -9.35
CA GLY A 65 8.47 -10.49 -10.67
C GLY A 65 7.20 -9.88 -11.25
N LEU A 66 6.14 -9.69 -10.45
CA LEU A 66 4.92 -9.00 -10.91
C LEU A 66 5.16 -7.51 -11.16
N ALA A 67 5.96 -6.84 -10.32
CA ALA A 67 6.31 -5.44 -10.55
C ALA A 67 7.10 -5.26 -11.87
N GLU A 68 7.98 -6.22 -12.21
CA GLU A 68 8.70 -6.25 -13.48
C GLU A 68 7.77 -6.51 -14.67
N LEU A 69 6.85 -7.46 -14.55
CA LEU A 69 5.85 -7.73 -15.59
C LEU A 69 4.97 -6.49 -15.84
N LEU A 70 4.45 -5.87 -14.77
CA LEU A 70 3.60 -4.69 -14.91
C LEU A 70 4.37 -3.48 -15.45
N ALA A 71 5.68 -3.38 -15.18
CA ALA A 71 6.54 -2.36 -15.76
C ALA A 71 6.66 -2.45 -17.30
N GLU A 72 6.34 -3.58 -17.92
CA GLU A 72 6.27 -3.64 -19.40
C GLU A 72 5.13 -2.75 -19.94
N TYR A 73 4.00 -2.71 -19.23
CA TYR A 73 2.77 -2.04 -19.65
C TYR A 73 2.56 -0.68 -18.98
N ASP A 74 3.20 -0.43 -17.84
CA ASP A 74 3.06 0.80 -17.07
C ASP A 74 4.35 1.65 -17.11
N PRO A 75 4.35 2.79 -17.84
CA PRO A 75 5.53 3.64 -17.97
C PRO A 75 6.06 4.20 -16.65
N LEU A 76 5.17 4.52 -15.71
CA LEU A 76 5.52 5.10 -14.42
C LEU A 76 6.17 4.05 -13.52
N LEU A 77 5.63 2.83 -13.52
CA LEU A 77 6.25 1.71 -12.81
C LEU A 77 7.58 1.31 -13.46
N ARG A 78 7.67 1.34 -14.80
CA ARG A 78 8.90 1.07 -15.54
C ARG A 78 10.03 1.99 -15.15
N GLU A 79 9.75 3.29 -15.10
CA GLU A 79 10.73 4.28 -14.69
C GLU A 79 11.22 3.99 -13.27
N HIS A 80 10.31 3.66 -12.35
CA HIS A 80 10.68 3.35 -10.98
C HIS A 80 11.55 2.10 -10.86
N VAL A 81 11.12 0.98 -11.46
CA VAL A 81 11.84 -0.30 -11.46
C VAL A 81 13.23 -0.14 -12.08
N THR A 82 13.33 0.58 -13.19
CA THR A 82 14.62 0.84 -13.88
C THR A 82 15.57 1.64 -12.98
N LYS A 83 15.09 2.74 -12.38
CA LYS A 83 15.88 3.54 -11.43
C LYS A 83 16.38 2.69 -10.26
N MET A 84 15.52 1.83 -9.71
CA MET A 84 15.90 0.96 -8.60
C MET A 84 16.95 -0.09 -9.02
N ARG A 85 16.81 -0.69 -10.20
CA ARG A 85 17.81 -1.61 -10.75
C ARG A 85 19.17 -0.93 -10.90
N GLU A 86 19.21 0.30 -11.41
CA GLU A 86 20.45 1.06 -11.50
C GLU A 86 21.08 1.36 -10.13
N TYR A 87 20.26 1.68 -9.12
CA TYR A 87 20.76 1.91 -7.77
C TYR A 87 21.36 0.64 -7.16
N GLN A 88 20.72 -0.51 -7.37
CA GLN A 88 21.25 -1.81 -6.93
C GLN A 88 22.58 -2.15 -7.60
N ASN A 89 22.77 -1.80 -8.88
CA ASN A 89 24.00 -2.06 -9.62
C ASN A 89 25.17 -1.13 -9.25
N LYS A 90 24.89 0.07 -8.74
CA LYS A 90 25.92 1.07 -8.41
C LYS A 90 26.46 0.94 -6.98
N ASP A 91 26.02 -0.07 -6.21
CA ASP A 91 26.33 -0.29 -4.78
C ASP A 91 26.17 0.96 -3.90
N LYS A 92 25.38 1.94 -4.38
CA LYS A 92 25.06 3.16 -3.64
C LYS A 92 24.12 2.75 -2.52
N LYS A 93 24.60 2.84 -1.27
CA LYS A 93 23.83 2.54 -0.05
C LYS A 93 22.36 2.95 -0.18
N LYS A 94 21.48 1.94 -0.04
CA LYS A 94 20.08 1.95 0.41
C LYS A 94 19.41 3.34 0.43
N GLN A 95 19.12 3.91 -0.74
CA GLN A 95 18.03 4.88 -0.82
C GLN A 95 16.74 4.13 -0.47
N ALA A 96 15.94 4.65 0.45
CA ALA A 96 14.67 4.03 0.82
C ALA A 96 13.81 3.87 -0.42
N HIS A 97 13.46 2.64 -0.77
CA HIS A 97 12.64 2.34 -1.94
C HIS A 97 11.58 1.29 -1.63
N TYR A 98 10.37 1.53 -2.13
CA TYR A 98 9.19 0.73 -1.82
C TYR A 98 9.21 -0.69 -2.42
N LEU A 99 10.21 -1.03 -3.23
CA LEU A 99 10.44 -2.38 -3.74
C LEU A 99 11.25 -3.28 -2.78
N SER A 100 11.78 -2.74 -1.68
CA SER A 100 12.61 -3.48 -0.74
C SER A 100 11.83 -4.56 0.01
N GLN A 101 12.52 -5.56 0.56
CA GLN A 101 11.88 -6.57 1.42
C GLN A 101 11.24 -5.94 2.66
N ASP A 102 11.83 -4.89 3.22
CA ASP A 102 11.28 -4.16 4.37
C ASP A 102 9.96 -3.48 4.00
N SER A 103 9.91 -2.78 2.86
CA SER A 103 8.67 -2.18 2.36
C SER A 103 7.60 -3.24 2.08
N GLN A 104 7.96 -4.39 1.50
CA GLN A 104 7.03 -5.50 1.33
C GLN A 104 6.47 -5.98 2.67
N LYS A 105 7.29 -6.01 3.73
CA LYS A 105 6.85 -6.35 5.08
C LYS A 105 5.80 -5.35 5.58
N GLU A 106 6.11 -4.06 5.48
CA GLU A 106 5.23 -2.97 5.93
C GLU A 106 3.89 -2.99 5.18
N PHE A 107 3.89 -3.25 3.86
CA PHE A 107 2.66 -3.40 3.10
C PHE A 107 1.78 -4.55 3.61
N ILE A 108 2.38 -5.70 3.88
CA ILE A 108 1.67 -6.88 4.40
C ILE A 108 1.12 -6.58 5.80
N GLU A 109 1.91 -5.97 6.67
CA GLU A 109 1.49 -5.59 8.03
C GLU A 109 0.35 -4.58 8.00
N ALA A 110 0.41 -3.56 7.14
CA ALA A 110 -0.65 -2.59 6.96
C ALA A 110 -1.96 -3.24 6.47
N CYS A 111 -1.87 -4.16 5.50
CA CYS A 111 -3.03 -4.92 5.03
C CYS A 111 -3.60 -5.80 6.14
N HIS A 112 -2.74 -6.49 6.91
CA HIS A 112 -3.15 -7.33 8.03
C HIS A 112 -3.96 -6.53 9.07
N VAL A 113 -3.45 -5.37 9.50
CA VAL A 113 -4.15 -4.51 10.47
C VAL A 113 -5.53 -4.13 9.95
N LYS A 114 -5.64 -3.72 8.68
CA LYS A 114 -6.93 -3.33 8.09
C LYS A 114 -7.93 -4.47 7.98
N VAL A 115 -7.48 -5.67 7.62
CA VAL A 115 -8.34 -6.86 7.59
C VAL A 115 -8.83 -7.22 8.99
N VAL A 116 -7.96 -7.17 10.00
CA VAL A 116 -8.34 -7.44 11.40
C VAL A 116 -9.33 -6.39 11.91
N GLU A 117 -9.09 -5.10 11.64
CA GLU A 117 -10.01 -4.01 12.00
C GLU A 117 -11.41 -4.25 11.41
N ALA A 118 -11.50 -4.56 10.12
CA ALA A 118 -12.77 -4.83 9.44
C ALA A 118 -13.52 -6.03 10.08
N ILE A 119 -12.83 -7.14 10.32
CA ILE A 119 -13.44 -8.33 10.96
C ILE A 119 -13.97 -7.98 12.36
N LEU A 120 -13.23 -7.19 13.14
CA LEU A 120 -13.67 -6.76 14.47
C LEU A 120 -14.86 -5.80 14.41
N GLU A 121 -14.91 -4.92 13.41
CA GLU A 121 -16.06 -4.05 13.17
C GLU A 121 -17.32 -4.85 12.82
N ASP A 122 -17.21 -5.80 11.90
CA ASP A 122 -18.33 -6.68 11.51
C ASP A 122 -18.88 -7.44 12.72
N ARG A 123 -18.00 -8.05 13.52
CA ARG A 123 -18.40 -8.76 14.74
C ARG A 123 -19.10 -7.84 15.76
N ARG A 124 -18.65 -6.58 15.88
CA ARG A 124 -19.29 -5.58 16.76
C ARG A 124 -20.67 -5.19 16.23
N ASN A 125 -20.82 -5.05 14.92
CA ASN A 125 -22.08 -4.71 14.27
C ASN A 125 -23.10 -5.84 14.41
N ASP A 126 -22.71 -7.09 14.16
CA ASP A 126 -23.55 -8.27 14.38
C ASP A 126 -24.06 -8.34 15.83
N SER A 127 -23.17 -8.10 16.80
CA SER A 127 -23.51 -8.09 18.22
C SER A 127 -24.51 -6.99 18.57
N ARG A 128 -24.39 -5.81 17.93
CA ARG A 128 -25.32 -4.69 18.11
C ARG A 128 -26.68 -4.98 17.48
N GLU A 129 -26.72 -5.59 16.30
CA GLU A 129 -27.96 -5.97 15.62
C GLU A 129 -28.73 -7.03 16.41
N ARG A 130 -28.05 -8.07 16.92
CA ARG A 130 -28.68 -9.07 17.80
C ARG A 130 -29.31 -8.44 19.06
N LYS A 131 -28.61 -7.50 19.71
CA LYS A 131 -29.16 -6.75 20.86
C LYS A 131 -30.38 -5.91 20.48
N ARG A 132 -30.36 -5.27 19.32
CA ARG A 132 -31.51 -4.50 18.81
C ARG A 132 -32.71 -5.41 18.56
N GLN A 133 -32.51 -6.55 17.90
CA GLN A 133 -33.58 -7.53 17.66
C GLN A 133 -34.17 -8.06 18.97
N PHE A 134 -33.34 -8.40 19.95
CA PHE A 134 -33.80 -8.86 21.27
C PHE A 134 -34.63 -7.80 22.02
N ASN A 135 -34.21 -6.52 21.95
CA ASN A 135 -34.95 -5.42 22.58
C ASN A 135 -36.29 -5.16 21.88
N ILE A 136 -36.37 -5.33 20.55
CA ILE A 136 -37.60 -5.16 19.77
C ILE A 136 -38.57 -6.33 20.00
N SER A 137 -38.07 -7.56 20.18
CA SER A 137 -38.91 -8.74 20.47
C SER A 137 -39.47 -8.75 21.90
N GLY A 138 -39.24 -7.69 22.70
CA GLY A 138 -39.86 -7.48 24.00
C GLY A 138 -39.55 -8.59 24.99
N GLY A 139 -38.26 -8.87 25.24
CA GLY A 139 -37.79 -9.91 26.17
C GLY A 139 -38.71 -10.08 27.38
N ALA A 140 -39.57 -11.10 27.33
CA ALA A 140 -40.56 -11.36 28.37
C ALA A 140 -39.86 -11.94 29.60
N PRO A 141 -40.13 -11.47 30.82
CA PRO A 141 -39.86 -12.26 31.99
C PRO A 141 -40.90 -13.40 32.01
N GLU A 142 -40.45 -14.65 31.90
CA GLU A 142 -41.26 -15.79 32.32
C GLU A 142 -41.55 -15.63 33.81
N MET A 143 -42.76 -15.18 34.15
CA MET A 143 -43.29 -15.38 35.48
C MET A 143 -43.72 -16.84 35.59
N PRO A 144 -43.21 -17.60 36.58
CA PRO A 144 -43.75 -18.92 36.85
C PRO A 144 -45.21 -18.76 37.28
N MET A 145 -46.12 -19.37 36.51
CA MET A 145 -47.49 -19.59 36.96
C MET A 145 -47.46 -20.74 37.96
N THR A 146 -47.60 -20.36 39.24
CA THR A 146 -47.90 -21.18 40.45
C THR A 146 -46.91 -22.27 40.83
#